data_AF-A0A2W5Y131-F1
#
_entry.id   AF-A0A2W5Y131-F1
#
_cell.length_a   1.000
_cell.length_b   1.000
_cell.length_c   1.000
_cell.angle_alpha   90.00
_cell.angle_beta   90.00
_cell.angle_gamma   90.00
#
_symmetry.space_group_name_H-M   'P 1'
#
loop_
_entity.id
_entity.type
_entity.pdbx_description
1 polymer ?
#
loop_
_entity_poly.entity_id
_entity_poly.type
_entity_poly.pdbx_seq_one_letter_code
_entity_poly.pdbx_strand_id
1 'polypeptide(L)'
;MSLANPPPGANNFSCKPSAAHPNPVVLVHGLGATMGENWGYLSPLLAARGYCVFALTYGIDPRFPYAGGEIPIEQSAPELAAFVDSVLAATHTSQVDLVGHSEGTFMPEYWLKYLGGQSKVNVYVAMTPLYAGSTVYAVSELRDALAPLGLSQPAVDLVAQDCGSCPEFLAGSPMVQKLNAGGAAVPGVQYTTIPTRYDELVTPYTSGILHAPNVTNKILQDVCPNDLSEHLAEAVDPVVAQIVFNALDPPHQHSISCVGLPAAAPPSGSGPAAPSGGGPAASSHPRRFACARPSGRLAGRSLGPVTLGMRRDRVRSRFPRSSTRGRRYMDFFCLTPIGIRVGYPSPMLLHSLSRAQRGHVQGRAVLALTANPHYALRGIRPGARLAKVARRLRIGKGFHIGLNWWYLTSNGTSRGVLKVSHGRIEEVGIADKRLTSNRRVAMRFLKSFA
;
A
#
# COMPACT_ATOMS: atom_id res chain seq x y z
N MET A 1 -11.18 -8.25 9.26
CA MET A 1 -12.18 -7.86 8.27
C MET A 1 -12.83 -9.14 7.77
N SER A 2 -14.10 -9.10 7.39
CA SER A 2 -14.70 -10.20 6.63
C SER A 2 -14.11 -10.15 5.23
N LEU A 3 -13.58 -11.28 4.73
CA LEU A 3 -13.13 -11.42 3.35
C LEU A 3 -14.26 -11.16 2.34
N ALA A 4 -15.51 -11.31 2.80
CA ALA A 4 -16.72 -11.22 2.01
C ALA A 4 -17.42 -9.85 2.07
N ASN A 5 -16.98 -8.91 2.91
CA ASN A 5 -17.65 -7.61 2.97
C ASN A 5 -17.20 -6.73 1.79
N PRO A 6 -18.11 -6.33 0.89
CA PRO A 6 -17.76 -5.44 -0.21
C PRO A 6 -17.38 -4.04 0.29
N PRO A 7 -16.52 -3.31 -0.44
CA PRO A 7 -16.32 -1.89 -0.21
C PRO A 7 -17.64 -1.11 -0.45
N PRO A 8 -17.82 0.08 0.15
CA PRO A 8 -19.02 0.88 -0.06
C PRO A 8 -19.29 1.15 -1.55
N GLY A 9 -20.51 0.85 -2.00
CA GLY A 9 -20.92 1.05 -3.40
C GLY A 9 -20.70 -0.16 -4.32
N ALA A 10 -20.02 -1.22 -3.86
CA ALA A 10 -19.83 -2.44 -4.64
C ALA A 10 -20.82 -3.57 -4.32
N ASN A 11 -20.93 -4.51 -5.25
CA ASN A 11 -21.64 -5.79 -5.13
C ASN A 11 -23.16 -5.66 -4.91
N ASN A 12 -23.77 -4.61 -5.46
CA ASN A 12 -25.21 -4.59 -5.67
C ASN A 12 -25.56 -5.39 -6.95
N PHE A 13 -25.81 -6.69 -6.80
CA PHE A 13 -26.19 -7.57 -7.91
C PHE A 13 -27.57 -7.26 -8.52
N SER A 14 -28.35 -6.35 -7.93
CA SER A 14 -29.57 -5.83 -8.56
C SER A 14 -29.33 -4.56 -9.38
N CYS A 15 -28.10 -4.04 -9.41
CA CYS A 15 -27.74 -2.86 -10.20
C CYS A 15 -27.95 -3.13 -11.70
N LYS A 16 -28.47 -2.12 -12.41
CA LYS A 16 -28.67 -2.18 -13.86
C LYS A 16 -27.79 -1.11 -14.52
N PRO A 17 -26.79 -1.49 -15.33
CA PRO A 17 -25.97 -0.55 -16.07
C PRO A 17 -26.83 0.41 -16.91
N SER A 18 -26.42 1.66 -16.96
CA SER A 18 -27.17 2.71 -17.67
C SER A 18 -26.66 2.85 -19.11
N ALA A 19 -27.37 3.62 -19.94
CA ALA A 19 -26.87 3.94 -21.28
C ALA A 19 -25.55 4.75 -21.25
N ALA A 20 -25.32 5.53 -20.19
CA ALA A 20 -24.08 6.29 -20.02
C ALA A 20 -22.91 5.40 -19.59
N HIS A 21 -23.18 4.36 -18.80
CA HIS A 21 -22.20 3.40 -18.29
C HIS A 21 -22.72 1.97 -18.55
N PRO A 22 -22.64 1.47 -19.80
CA PRO A 22 -23.30 0.23 -20.21
C PRO A 22 -22.61 -1.03 -19.68
N ASN A 23 -21.34 -0.94 -19.29
CA ASN A 23 -20.59 -2.05 -18.71
C ASN A 23 -20.46 -1.87 -17.19
N PRO A 24 -20.69 -2.93 -16.38
CA PRO A 24 -20.33 -2.90 -14.97
C PRO A 24 -18.81 -2.92 -14.79
N VAL A 25 -18.33 -2.31 -13.70
CA VAL A 25 -16.91 -2.24 -13.37
C VAL A 25 -16.57 -3.33 -12.35
N VAL A 26 -15.56 -4.15 -12.64
CA VAL A 26 -15.03 -5.17 -11.72
C VAL A 26 -13.66 -4.74 -11.20
N LEU A 27 -13.53 -4.63 -9.88
CA LEU A 27 -12.33 -4.20 -9.18
C LEU A 27 -11.53 -5.41 -8.66
N VAL A 28 -10.25 -5.51 -9.04
CA VAL A 28 -9.38 -6.68 -8.81
C VAL A 28 -8.16 -6.28 -7.96
N HIS A 29 -8.19 -6.62 -6.66
CA HIS A 29 -7.20 -6.13 -5.68
C HIS A 29 -5.79 -6.72 -5.90
N GLY A 30 -4.77 -6.12 -5.26
CA GLY A 30 -3.40 -6.65 -5.30
C GLY A 30 -3.11 -7.76 -4.30
N LEU A 31 -1.86 -8.25 -4.32
CA LEU A 31 -1.35 -9.31 -3.46
C LEU A 31 -1.52 -8.94 -1.97
N GLY A 32 -2.02 -9.88 -1.17
CA GLY A 32 -2.15 -9.73 0.28
C GLY A 32 -3.22 -8.71 0.69
N ALA A 33 -4.11 -8.33 -0.22
CA ALA A 33 -5.24 -7.45 0.04
C ALA A 33 -6.59 -8.20 0.06
N THR A 34 -7.66 -7.46 0.34
CA THR A 34 -9.05 -7.91 0.15
C THR A 34 -9.79 -6.86 -0.67
N MET A 35 -10.95 -7.19 -1.25
CA MET A 35 -11.76 -6.20 -1.96
C MET A 35 -12.06 -4.95 -1.11
N GLY A 36 -12.39 -5.16 0.16
CA GLY A 36 -12.76 -4.06 1.06
C GLY A 36 -11.56 -3.17 1.45
N GLU A 37 -10.36 -3.74 1.51
CA GLU A 37 -9.14 -3.01 1.85
C GLU A 37 -8.60 -2.19 0.68
N ASN A 38 -8.51 -2.80 -0.51
CA ASN A 38 -7.93 -2.14 -1.68
C ASN A 38 -8.85 -1.07 -2.26
N TRP A 39 -10.17 -1.28 -2.20
CA TRP A 39 -11.13 -0.50 -2.98
C TRP A 39 -12.02 0.44 -2.16
N GLY A 40 -11.70 0.64 -0.88
CA GLY A 40 -12.46 1.52 0.00
C GLY A 40 -12.48 3.00 -0.42
N TYR A 41 -11.57 3.43 -1.31
CA TYR A 41 -11.53 4.78 -1.86
C TYR A 41 -12.21 4.87 -3.24
N LEU A 42 -11.79 4.05 -4.20
CA LEU A 42 -12.25 4.16 -5.58
C LEU A 42 -13.69 3.67 -5.79
N SER A 43 -14.09 2.58 -5.12
CA SER A 43 -15.43 1.99 -5.27
C SER A 43 -16.58 2.97 -5.00
N PRO A 44 -16.63 3.71 -3.86
CA PRO A 44 -17.71 4.66 -3.64
C PRO A 44 -17.68 5.85 -4.62
N LEU A 45 -16.51 6.23 -5.15
CA LEU A 45 -16.40 7.32 -6.12
C LEU A 45 -16.94 6.92 -7.49
N LEU A 46 -16.72 5.67 -7.91
CA LEU A 46 -17.30 5.10 -9.13
C LEU A 46 -18.81 4.92 -8.98
N ALA A 47 -19.27 4.36 -7.86
CA ALA A 47 -20.71 4.20 -7.60
C ALA A 47 -21.45 5.55 -7.58
N ALA A 48 -20.85 6.60 -6.98
CA ALA A 48 -21.41 7.95 -6.98
C ALA A 48 -21.48 8.59 -8.38
N ARG A 49 -20.73 8.06 -9.36
CA ARG A 49 -20.77 8.46 -10.77
C ARG A 49 -21.77 7.63 -11.59
N GLY A 50 -22.48 6.69 -10.96
CA GLY A 50 -23.52 5.90 -11.61
C GLY A 50 -23.04 4.58 -12.23
N TYR A 51 -21.80 4.15 -11.95
CA TYR A 51 -21.33 2.83 -12.35
C TYR A 51 -21.93 1.74 -11.45
N CYS A 52 -22.30 0.60 -12.05
CA CYS A 52 -22.50 -0.63 -11.30
C CYS A 52 -21.14 -1.24 -10.97
N VAL A 53 -20.72 -1.14 -9.70
CA VAL A 53 -19.39 -1.57 -9.25
C VAL A 53 -19.47 -2.93 -8.57
N PHE A 54 -18.51 -3.80 -8.90
CA PHE A 54 -18.34 -5.12 -8.30
C PHE A 54 -16.87 -5.31 -7.90
N ALA A 55 -16.64 -6.09 -6.86
CA ALA A 55 -15.31 -6.42 -6.38
C ALA A 55 -15.33 -7.81 -5.75
N LEU A 56 -14.21 -8.52 -5.87
CA LEU A 56 -14.02 -9.86 -5.33
C LEU A 56 -12.77 -9.90 -4.46
N THR A 57 -12.79 -10.72 -3.40
CA THR A 57 -11.56 -11.20 -2.77
C THR A 57 -11.27 -12.57 -3.38
N TYR A 58 -10.11 -12.73 -4.03
CA TYR A 58 -9.75 -13.95 -4.74
C TYR A 58 -8.42 -14.51 -4.26
N GLY A 59 -8.12 -15.75 -4.62
CA GLY A 59 -6.80 -16.35 -4.43
C GLY A 59 -6.38 -16.45 -2.97
N ILE A 60 -7.33 -16.80 -2.09
CA ILE A 60 -7.10 -16.93 -0.65
C ILE A 60 -6.32 -18.22 -0.38
N ASP A 61 -5.14 -18.09 0.22
CA ASP A 61 -4.36 -19.25 0.65
C ASP A 61 -4.94 -19.83 1.96
N PRO A 62 -5.30 -21.12 2.03
CA PRO A 62 -5.78 -21.75 3.28
C PRO A 62 -4.78 -21.67 4.45
N ARG A 63 -3.49 -21.50 4.16
CA ARG A 63 -2.43 -21.29 5.18
C ARG A 63 -2.53 -19.90 5.82
N PHE A 64 -3.03 -18.91 5.08
CA PHE A 64 -3.11 -17.51 5.48
C PHE A 64 -4.48 -16.89 5.12
N PRO A 65 -5.61 -17.36 5.72
CA PRO A 65 -6.96 -17.03 5.27
C PRO A 65 -7.46 -15.64 5.74
N TYR A 66 -6.66 -14.60 5.48
CA TYR A 66 -6.92 -13.22 5.90
C TYR A 66 -6.84 -12.22 4.75
N ALA A 67 -6.27 -12.62 3.62
CA ALA A 67 -6.13 -11.84 2.41
C ALA A 67 -6.10 -12.76 1.17
N GLY A 68 -6.07 -12.16 -0.01
CA GLY A 68 -6.13 -12.82 -1.30
C GLY A 68 -4.95 -12.48 -2.23
N GLY A 69 -5.00 -13.00 -3.45
CA GLY A 69 -3.93 -12.87 -4.45
C GLY A 69 -2.70 -13.72 -4.16
N GLU A 70 -2.80 -14.67 -3.22
CA GLU A 70 -1.66 -15.37 -2.63
C GLU A 70 -1.43 -16.76 -3.22
N ILE A 71 -2.45 -17.42 -3.79
CA ILE A 71 -2.29 -18.72 -4.46
C ILE A 71 -1.85 -18.54 -5.93
N PRO A 72 -1.27 -19.57 -6.58
CA PRO A 72 -0.80 -19.47 -7.95
C PRO A 72 -1.84 -18.93 -8.93
N ILE A 73 -1.41 -18.18 -9.95
CA ILE A 73 -2.26 -17.45 -10.89
C ILE A 73 -3.23 -18.36 -11.64
N GLU A 74 -2.78 -19.56 -12.00
CA GLU A 74 -3.63 -20.58 -12.64
C GLU A 74 -4.77 -21.09 -11.75
N GLN A 75 -4.62 -20.97 -10.43
CA GLN A 75 -5.62 -21.39 -9.46
C GLN A 75 -6.58 -20.24 -9.09
N SER A 76 -6.09 -19.00 -9.08
CA SER A 76 -6.88 -17.81 -8.75
C SER A 76 -7.66 -17.23 -9.92
N ALA A 77 -7.16 -17.34 -11.16
CA ALA A 77 -7.85 -16.84 -12.36
C ALA A 77 -9.25 -17.42 -12.62
N PRO A 78 -9.52 -18.73 -12.35
CA PRO A 78 -10.87 -19.28 -12.42
C PRO A 78 -11.88 -18.60 -11.47
N GLU A 79 -11.43 -18.06 -10.33
CA GLU A 79 -12.31 -17.35 -9.39
C GLU A 79 -12.79 -16.02 -10.00
N LEU A 80 -11.89 -15.29 -10.68
CA LEU A 80 -12.27 -14.09 -11.44
C LEU A 80 -13.24 -14.45 -12.57
N ALA A 81 -12.97 -15.52 -13.31
CA ALA A 81 -13.83 -15.97 -14.40
C ALA A 81 -15.27 -16.20 -13.92
N ALA A 82 -15.44 -16.99 -12.85
CA ALA A 82 -16.74 -17.29 -12.26
C ALA A 82 -17.44 -16.05 -11.69
N PHE A 83 -16.66 -15.13 -11.09
CA PHE A 83 -17.19 -13.88 -10.56
C PHE A 83 -17.71 -12.98 -11.68
N VAL A 84 -16.94 -12.80 -12.75
CA VAL A 84 -17.37 -12.00 -13.92
C VAL A 84 -18.60 -12.61 -14.57
N ASP A 85 -18.66 -13.93 -14.72
CA ASP A 85 -19.86 -14.60 -15.26
C ASP A 85 -21.11 -14.33 -14.41
N SER A 86 -20.96 -14.31 -13.09
CA SER A 86 -22.04 -13.95 -12.17
C SER A 86 -22.46 -12.49 -12.30
N VAL A 87 -21.51 -11.58 -12.52
CA VAL A 87 -21.77 -10.16 -12.76
C VAL A 87 -22.54 -9.98 -14.06
N LEU A 88 -22.02 -10.51 -15.18
CA LEU A 88 -22.65 -10.43 -16.50
C LEU A 88 -24.08 -10.98 -16.50
N ALA A 89 -24.30 -12.12 -15.84
CA ALA A 89 -25.62 -12.72 -15.70
C ALA A 89 -26.60 -11.83 -14.94
N ALA A 90 -26.15 -11.19 -13.85
CA ALA A 90 -26.99 -10.34 -13.01
C ALA A 90 -27.32 -8.98 -13.65
N THR A 91 -26.36 -8.41 -14.37
CA THR A 91 -26.50 -7.11 -15.06
C THR A 91 -27.12 -7.24 -16.44
N HIS A 92 -27.18 -8.45 -17.02
CA HIS A 92 -27.56 -8.73 -18.40
C HIS A 92 -26.67 -7.99 -19.42
N THR A 93 -25.37 -7.96 -19.17
CA THR A 93 -24.38 -7.36 -20.07
C THR A 93 -23.51 -8.46 -20.69
N SER A 94 -22.86 -8.15 -21.81
CA SER A 94 -21.92 -9.06 -22.49
C SER A 94 -20.46 -8.83 -22.08
N GLN A 95 -20.14 -7.63 -21.61
CA GLN A 95 -18.79 -7.24 -21.20
C GLN A 95 -18.80 -6.52 -19.85
N VAL A 96 -17.64 -6.52 -19.20
CA VAL A 96 -17.31 -5.69 -18.03
C VAL A 96 -16.14 -4.77 -18.38
N ASP A 97 -15.95 -3.73 -17.57
CA ASP A 97 -14.69 -3.00 -17.52
C ASP A 97 -13.91 -3.41 -16.26
N LEU A 98 -12.60 -3.64 -16.38
CA LEU A 98 -11.74 -4.02 -15.27
C LEU A 98 -10.96 -2.83 -14.72
N VAL A 99 -10.79 -2.80 -13.40
CA VAL A 99 -9.76 -1.99 -12.74
C VAL A 99 -8.93 -2.90 -11.83
N GLY A 100 -7.67 -3.12 -12.21
CA GLY A 100 -6.70 -3.93 -11.47
C GLY A 100 -5.68 -3.07 -10.75
N HIS A 101 -5.21 -3.52 -9.59
CA HIS A 101 -4.10 -2.90 -8.86
C HIS A 101 -3.04 -3.94 -8.52
N SER A 102 -1.76 -3.64 -8.79
CA SER A 102 -0.64 -4.53 -8.46
C SER A 102 -0.84 -5.93 -9.08
N GLU A 103 -0.75 -7.00 -8.30
CA GLU A 103 -1.05 -8.39 -8.71
C GLU A 103 -2.40 -8.55 -9.43
N GLY A 104 -3.41 -7.76 -9.06
CA GLY A 104 -4.70 -7.70 -9.75
C GLY A 104 -4.64 -7.07 -11.13
N THR A 105 -3.47 -6.64 -11.60
CA THR A 105 -3.20 -6.32 -13.02
C THR A 105 -2.67 -7.52 -13.81
N PHE A 106 -2.08 -8.50 -13.12
CA PHE A 106 -1.36 -9.62 -13.72
C PHE A 106 -2.21 -10.89 -13.80
N MET A 107 -2.90 -11.27 -12.71
CA MET A 107 -3.79 -12.44 -12.71
C MET A 107 -4.86 -12.38 -13.82
N PRO A 108 -5.54 -11.23 -14.08
CA PRO A 108 -6.54 -11.18 -15.12
C PRO A 108 -6.01 -11.47 -16.53
N GLU A 109 -4.73 -11.23 -16.81
CA GLU A 109 -4.12 -11.59 -18.11
C GLU A 109 -4.22 -13.08 -18.40
N TYR A 110 -4.08 -13.92 -17.37
CA TYR A 110 -4.25 -15.37 -17.52
C TYR A 110 -5.69 -15.72 -17.92
N TRP A 111 -6.67 -15.09 -17.24
CA TRP A 111 -8.07 -15.31 -17.55
C TRP A 111 -8.44 -14.81 -18.96
N LEU A 112 -7.96 -13.62 -19.34
CA LEU A 112 -8.17 -13.04 -20.66
C LEU A 112 -7.62 -13.94 -21.77
N LYS A 113 -6.40 -14.47 -21.61
CA LYS A 113 -5.69 -15.26 -22.64
C LYS A 113 -6.11 -16.72 -22.70
N TYR A 114 -6.40 -17.35 -21.57
CA TYR A 114 -6.52 -18.82 -21.49
C TYR A 114 -7.86 -19.33 -21.00
N LEU A 115 -8.70 -18.49 -20.40
CA LEU A 115 -9.97 -18.90 -19.79
C LEU A 115 -11.18 -18.16 -20.40
N GLY A 116 -11.02 -17.61 -21.61
CA GLY A 116 -12.11 -17.00 -22.38
C GLY A 116 -12.54 -15.61 -21.90
N GLY A 117 -11.70 -14.89 -21.16
CA GLY A 117 -12.00 -13.52 -20.71
C GLY A 117 -11.95 -12.47 -21.82
N GLN A 118 -11.21 -12.71 -22.91
CA GLN A 118 -10.99 -11.73 -23.98
C GLN A 118 -12.28 -11.11 -24.54
N SER A 119 -13.33 -11.92 -24.78
CA SER A 119 -14.61 -11.43 -25.31
C SER A 119 -15.52 -10.79 -24.26
N LYS A 120 -15.14 -10.85 -22.98
CA LYS A 120 -15.93 -10.40 -21.82
C LYS A 120 -15.42 -9.10 -21.20
N VAL A 121 -14.34 -8.53 -21.72
CA VAL A 121 -13.77 -7.27 -21.22
C VAL A 121 -13.70 -6.24 -22.33
N ASN A 122 -14.17 -5.04 -22.05
CA ASN A 122 -14.10 -3.90 -22.97
C ASN A 122 -12.90 -3.00 -22.63
N VAL A 123 -12.88 -2.41 -21.43
CA VAL A 123 -11.76 -1.62 -20.91
C VAL A 123 -11.04 -2.36 -19.79
N TYR A 124 -9.71 -2.20 -19.73
CA TYR A 124 -8.90 -2.63 -18.60
C TYR A 124 -7.96 -1.53 -18.14
N VAL A 125 -8.24 -0.96 -16.97
CA VAL A 125 -7.38 0.02 -16.30
C VAL A 125 -6.48 -0.70 -15.30
N ALA A 126 -5.17 -0.56 -15.46
CA ALA A 126 -4.17 -1.27 -14.68
C ALA A 126 -3.30 -0.29 -13.89
N MET A 127 -3.47 -0.29 -12.56
CA MET A 127 -2.74 0.55 -11.61
C MET A 127 -1.49 -0.18 -11.11
N THR A 128 -0.33 0.50 -11.16
CA THR A 128 0.99 -0.08 -10.85
C THR A 128 1.21 -1.47 -11.46
N PRO A 129 1.07 -1.63 -12.80
CA PRO A 129 1.10 -2.96 -13.41
C PRO A 129 2.49 -3.58 -13.50
N LEU A 130 2.53 -4.91 -13.64
CA LEU A 130 3.75 -5.74 -13.64
C LEU A 130 3.82 -6.75 -14.79
N TYR A 131 3.45 -6.34 -16.01
CA TYR A 131 3.36 -7.24 -17.17
C TYR A 131 4.71 -7.88 -17.58
N ALA A 132 5.82 -7.16 -17.44
CA ALA A 132 7.16 -7.75 -17.65
C ALA A 132 7.73 -8.45 -16.40
N GLY A 133 6.93 -8.57 -15.34
CA GLY A 133 7.35 -9.02 -14.01
C GLY A 133 8.23 -8.00 -13.28
N SER A 134 8.53 -8.27 -12.01
CA SER A 134 9.31 -7.39 -11.15
C SER A 134 10.68 -7.97 -10.85
N THR A 135 11.67 -7.10 -10.73
CA THR A 135 13.02 -7.42 -10.27
C THR A 135 13.25 -7.21 -8.78
N VAL A 136 12.16 -7.20 -8.01
CA VAL A 136 12.17 -6.83 -6.59
C VAL A 136 13.31 -7.54 -5.82
N TYR A 137 14.12 -6.74 -5.10
CA TYR A 137 15.31 -7.15 -4.34
C TYR A 137 16.41 -7.90 -5.09
N ALA A 138 16.51 -7.74 -6.41
CA ALA A 138 17.45 -8.46 -7.27
C ALA A 138 17.24 -9.99 -7.25
N VAL A 139 16.04 -10.44 -6.85
CA VAL A 139 15.72 -11.87 -6.76
C VAL A 139 15.66 -12.50 -8.16
N SER A 140 15.14 -11.78 -9.16
CA SER A 140 15.17 -12.24 -10.55
C SER A 140 16.58 -12.36 -11.10
N GLU A 141 17.44 -11.38 -10.82
CA GLU A 141 18.83 -11.33 -11.29
C GLU A 141 19.65 -12.43 -10.62
N LEU A 142 19.41 -12.69 -9.33
CA LEU A 142 20.04 -13.80 -8.61
C LEU A 142 19.57 -15.16 -9.15
N ARG A 143 18.26 -15.33 -9.41
CA ARG A 143 17.71 -16.52 -10.05
C ARG A 143 18.38 -16.77 -11.40
N ASP A 144 18.47 -15.74 -12.25
CA ASP A 144 19.02 -15.85 -13.60
C ASP A 144 20.53 -16.09 -13.60
N ALA A 145 21.27 -15.49 -12.67
CA ALA A 145 22.71 -15.75 -12.51
C ALA A 145 23.00 -17.19 -12.05
N LEU A 146 22.10 -17.80 -11.27
CA LEU A 146 22.25 -19.18 -10.77
C LEU A 146 21.62 -20.24 -11.69
N ALA A 147 20.78 -19.83 -12.65
CA ALA A 147 20.11 -20.75 -13.58
C ALA A 147 21.08 -21.62 -14.40
N PRO A 148 22.20 -21.09 -14.97
CA PRO A 148 23.18 -21.91 -15.70
C PRO A 148 23.87 -22.97 -14.84
N LEU A 149 23.85 -22.80 -13.51
CA LEU A 149 24.44 -23.73 -12.55
C LEU A 149 23.41 -24.71 -11.98
N GLY A 150 22.15 -24.65 -12.40
CA GLY A 150 21.06 -25.46 -11.84
C GLY A 150 20.67 -25.08 -10.40
N LEU A 151 21.06 -23.89 -9.92
CA LEU A 151 20.88 -23.43 -8.54
C LEU A 151 19.88 -22.26 -8.43
N SER A 152 18.94 -22.13 -9.35
CA SER A 152 17.91 -21.08 -9.33
C SER A 152 16.86 -21.29 -8.22
N GLN A 153 16.60 -22.54 -7.82
CA GLN A 153 15.52 -22.89 -6.89
C GLN A 153 15.64 -22.20 -5.51
N PRO A 154 16.81 -22.13 -4.85
CA PRO A 154 16.94 -21.40 -3.58
C PRO A 154 16.60 -19.90 -3.66
N ALA A 155 16.79 -19.25 -4.81
CA ALA A 155 16.41 -17.85 -5.00
C ALA A 155 14.88 -17.70 -5.15
N VAL A 156 14.25 -18.65 -5.83
CA VAL A 156 12.79 -18.75 -5.98
C VAL A 156 12.11 -19.07 -4.63
N ASP A 157 12.69 -19.98 -3.86
CA ASP A 157 12.16 -20.40 -2.54
C ASP A 157 12.11 -19.24 -1.54
N LEU A 158 12.96 -18.21 -1.71
CA LEU A 158 12.98 -17.03 -0.84
C LEU A 158 11.64 -16.28 -0.86
N VAL A 159 10.94 -16.26 -2.00
CA VAL A 159 9.64 -15.58 -2.16
C VAL A 159 8.47 -16.57 -2.16
N ALA A 160 8.70 -17.83 -2.54
CA ALA A 160 7.68 -18.88 -2.52
C ALA A 160 7.17 -19.23 -1.10
N GLN A 161 7.96 -18.94 -0.07
CA GLN A 161 7.55 -19.10 1.32
C GLN A 161 6.52 -18.05 1.76
N ASP A 162 6.48 -16.89 1.09
CA ASP A 162 5.60 -15.78 1.44
C ASP A 162 4.22 -15.93 0.79
N CYS A 163 4.17 -16.37 -0.48
CA CYS A 163 2.93 -16.71 -1.17
C CYS A 163 3.17 -17.63 -2.39
N GLY A 164 2.13 -18.35 -2.82
CA GLY A 164 2.16 -19.24 -4.00
C GLY A 164 2.29 -18.51 -5.34
N SER A 165 1.73 -17.30 -5.46
CA SER A 165 1.85 -16.47 -6.66
C SER A 165 3.15 -15.65 -6.73
N CYS A 166 3.84 -15.48 -5.60
CA CYS A 166 5.01 -14.61 -5.46
C CYS A 166 6.14 -14.94 -6.47
N PRO A 167 6.50 -16.22 -6.69
CA PRO A 167 7.47 -16.60 -7.72
C PRO A 167 7.06 -16.22 -9.15
N GLU A 168 5.76 -16.18 -9.42
CA GLU A 168 5.21 -15.98 -10.77
C GLU A 168 5.37 -14.53 -11.24
N PHE A 169 5.48 -13.57 -10.32
CA PHE A 169 5.71 -12.16 -10.65
C PHE A 169 7.16 -11.83 -10.96
N LEU A 170 8.11 -12.71 -10.65
CA LEU A 170 9.52 -12.43 -10.90
C LEU A 170 9.73 -12.23 -12.41
N ALA A 171 10.35 -11.11 -12.81
CA ALA A 171 10.69 -10.84 -14.21
C ALA A 171 11.39 -12.07 -14.79
N GLY A 172 10.97 -12.57 -15.96
CA GLY A 172 11.52 -13.78 -16.57
C GLY A 172 11.02 -15.12 -16.00
N SER A 173 10.08 -15.13 -15.05
CA SER A 173 9.45 -16.38 -14.58
C SER A 173 8.73 -17.11 -15.73
N PRO A 174 8.49 -18.43 -15.61
CA PRO A 174 7.69 -19.17 -16.60
C PRO A 174 6.31 -18.54 -16.83
N MET A 175 5.68 -17.99 -15.79
CA MET A 175 4.38 -17.34 -15.90
C MET A 175 4.46 -16.02 -16.69
N VAL A 176 5.45 -15.16 -16.41
CA VAL A 176 5.68 -13.93 -17.18
C VAL A 176 5.93 -14.26 -18.65
N GLN A 177 6.77 -15.26 -18.93
CA GLN A 177 7.03 -15.70 -20.30
C GLN A 177 5.77 -16.22 -21.00
N LYS A 178 4.96 -17.03 -20.29
CA LYS A 178 3.68 -17.55 -20.78
C LYS A 178 2.71 -16.41 -21.13
N LEU A 179 2.48 -15.48 -20.22
CA LEU A 179 1.56 -14.35 -20.44
C LEU A 179 2.05 -13.40 -21.55
N ASN A 180 3.37 -13.24 -21.71
CA ASN A 180 3.94 -12.37 -22.74
C ASN A 180 4.14 -13.06 -24.09
N ALA A 181 3.86 -14.37 -24.21
CA ALA A 181 3.87 -15.06 -25.49
C ALA A 181 2.81 -14.44 -26.43
N GLY A 182 3.26 -13.81 -27.52
CA GLY A 182 2.39 -13.07 -28.44
C GLY A 182 2.10 -11.62 -28.02
N GLY A 183 2.77 -11.10 -26.99
CA GLY A 183 2.57 -9.76 -26.44
C GLY A 183 1.60 -9.76 -25.26
N ALA A 184 1.86 -8.92 -24.27
CA ALA A 184 1.04 -8.83 -23.05
C ALA A 184 -0.39 -8.36 -23.36
N ALA A 185 -0.56 -7.22 -24.06
CA ALA A 185 -1.89 -6.67 -24.36
C ALA A 185 -2.74 -7.64 -25.20
N VAL A 186 -3.94 -7.97 -24.71
CA VAL A 186 -4.88 -8.85 -25.40
C VAL A 186 -5.67 -8.07 -26.48
N PRO A 187 -5.77 -8.55 -27.73
CA PRO A 187 -6.54 -7.88 -28.77
C PRO A 187 -8.02 -7.70 -28.41
N GLY A 188 -8.61 -6.55 -28.75
CA GLY A 188 -10.03 -6.26 -28.47
C GLY A 188 -10.32 -5.70 -27.08
N VAL A 189 -9.34 -5.71 -26.17
CA VAL A 189 -9.43 -5.05 -24.85
C VAL A 189 -8.71 -3.70 -24.92
N GLN A 190 -9.33 -2.62 -24.44
CA GLN A 190 -8.73 -1.29 -24.40
C GLN A 190 -7.99 -1.09 -23.08
N TYR A 191 -6.67 -1.01 -23.13
CA TYR A 191 -5.82 -0.90 -21.94
C TYR A 191 -5.50 0.55 -21.60
N THR A 192 -5.61 0.89 -20.32
CA THR A 192 -4.92 2.06 -19.74
C THR A 192 -4.01 1.61 -18.62
N THR A 193 -2.71 1.87 -18.72
CA THR A 193 -1.74 1.55 -17.65
C THR A 193 -1.39 2.82 -16.89
N ILE A 194 -1.24 2.71 -15.57
CA ILE A 194 -0.88 3.81 -14.68
C ILE A 194 0.33 3.38 -13.84
N PRO A 195 1.55 3.46 -14.39
CA PRO A 195 2.76 3.20 -13.62
C PRO A 195 3.25 4.46 -12.89
N THR A 196 3.83 4.31 -11.70
CA THR A 196 4.50 5.40 -10.96
C THR A 196 6.01 5.26 -10.95
N ARG A 197 6.74 6.34 -11.19
CA ARG A 197 8.22 6.39 -11.09
C ARG A 197 8.72 6.08 -9.68
N TYR A 198 7.85 6.12 -8.68
CA TYR A 198 8.16 5.84 -7.27
C TYR A 198 7.80 4.42 -6.84
N ASP A 199 7.47 3.54 -7.78
CA ASP A 199 7.12 2.15 -7.50
C ASP A 199 8.31 1.38 -6.91
N GLU A 200 8.15 0.87 -5.69
CA GLU A 200 9.16 0.12 -4.96
C GLU A 200 8.96 -1.40 -5.01
N LEU A 201 7.83 -1.88 -5.54
CA LEU A 201 7.48 -3.30 -5.61
C LEU A 201 7.54 -3.85 -7.04
N VAL A 202 7.30 -3.01 -8.04
CA VAL A 202 7.46 -3.30 -9.46
C VAL A 202 8.66 -2.53 -9.97
N THR A 203 9.80 -3.21 -10.01
CA THR A 203 11.05 -2.62 -10.48
C THR A 203 11.51 -3.29 -11.77
N PRO A 204 11.91 -2.52 -12.80
CA PRO A 204 11.67 -1.08 -12.94
C PRO A 204 10.16 -0.78 -13.08
N TYR A 205 9.71 0.43 -12.70
CA TYR A 205 8.31 0.84 -12.84
C TYR A 205 7.79 0.74 -14.29
N THR A 206 8.71 0.77 -15.26
CA THR A 206 8.42 0.59 -16.69
C THR A 206 7.97 -0.83 -17.04
N SER A 207 8.06 -1.80 -16.12
CA SER A 207 7.58 -3.17 -16.32
C SER A 207 6.08 -3.24 -16.65
N GLY A 208 5.31 -2.26 -16.14
CA GLY A 208 3.89 -2.12 -16.42
C GLY A 208 3.55 -1.44 -17.75
N ILE A 209 4.54 -0.93 -18.49
CA ILE A 209 4.30 -0.25 -19.77
C ILE A 209 4.03 -1.29 -20.85
N LEU A 210 2.94 -1.09 -21.59
CA LEU A 210 2.54 -1.93 -22.71
C LEU A 210 2.77 -1.22 -24.05
N HIS A 211 3.13 -1.98 -25.07
CA HIS A 211 3.36 -1.47 -26.42
C HIS A 211 2.44 -2.20 -27.41
N ALA A 212 1.23 -1.67 -27.59
CA ALA A 212 0.26 -2.17 -28.56
C ALA A 212 -0.71 -1.04 -28.99
N PRO A 213 -1.39 -1.16 -30.15
CA PRO A 213 -2.28 -0.11 -30.67
C PRO A 213 -3.47 0.22 -29.75
N ASN A 214 -3.90 -0.75 -28.92
CA ASN A 214 -5.02 -0.67 -27.99
C ASN A 214 -4.61 -0.23 -26.57
N VAL A 215 -3.45 0.41 -26.41
CA VAL A 215 -2.88 0.76 -25.10
C VAL A 215 -2.68 2.27 -24.97
N THR A 216 -3.09 2.82 -23.83
CA THR A 216 -2.69 4.15 -23.36
C THR A 216 -1.86 4.02 -22.07
N ASN A 217 -0.59 4.43 -22.09
CA ASN A 217 0.23 4.47 -20.87
C ASN A 217 0.18 5.88 -20.25
N LYS A 218 -0.16 5.98 -18.96
CA LYS A 218 -0.23 7.21 -18.18
C LYS A 218 0.73 7.13 -17.00
N ILE A 219 2.01 7.46 -17.22
CA ILE A 219 2.97 7.57 -16.12
C ILE A 219 2.48 8.67 -15.17
N LEU A 220 2.25 8.33 -13.90
CA LEU A 220 1.59 9.25 -12.96
C LEU A 220 2.26 10.63 -12.89
N GLN A 221 3.60 10.65 -12.87
CA GLN A 221 4.38 11.89 -12.81
C GLN A 221 4.41 12.67 -14.13
N ASP A 222 4.07 12.06 -15.27
CA ASP A 222 3.93 12.81 -16.52
C ASP A 222 2.57 13.54 -16.57
N VAL A 223 1.58 13.06 -15.82
CA VAL A 223 0.29 13.71 -15.62
C VAL A 223 0.39 14.79 -14.54
N CYS A 224 0.91 14.44 -13.35
CA CYS A 224 1.09 15.33 -12.22
C CYS A 224 2.51 15.18 -11.64
N PRO A 225 3.49 16.03 -12.02
CA PRO A 225 4.90 15.86 -11.64
C PRO A 225 5.21 15.87 -10.14
N ASN A 226 4.35 16.49 -9.34
CA ASN A 226 4.50 16.56 -7.88
C ASN A 226 3.75 15.44 -7.14
N ASP A 227 3.10 14.55 -7.88
CA ASP A 227 2.49 13.37 -7.30
C ASP A 227 3.57 12.34 -6.95
N LEU A 228 3.68 12.04 -5.67
CA LEU A 228 4.70 11.14 -5.11
C LEU A 228 4.12 9.80 -4.68
N SER A 229 2.90 9.47 -5.12
CA SER A 229 2.26 8.20 -4.80
C SER A 229 3.13 7.04 -5.30
N GLU A 230 3.50 6.19 -4.34
CA GLU A 230 4.20 4.92 -4.51
C GLU A 230 3.20 3.78 -4.78
N HIS A 231 3.71 2.54 -4.88
CA HIS A 231 2.94 1.39 -5.35
C HIS A 231 1.56 1.26 -4.67
N LEU A 232 1.50 1.32 -3.34
CA LEU A 232 0.27 1.16 -2.58
C LEU A 232 -0.55 2.46 -2.47
N ALA A 233 0.10 3.61 -2.56
CA ALA A 233 -0.57 4.91 -2.44
C ALA A 233 -1.48 5.20 -3.65
N GLU A 234 -1.15 4.69 -4.84
CA GLU A 234 -2.00 4.83 -6.05
C GLU A 234 -3.45 4.38 -5.81
N ALA A 235 -3.67 3.33 -5.01
CA ALA A 235 -5.00 2.81 -4.68
C ALA A 235 -5.93 3.83 -3.99
N VAL A 236 -5.37 4.89 -3.40
CA VAL A 236 -6.11 5.94 -2.70
C VAL A 236 -5.83 7.34 -3.24
N ASP A 237 -5.24 7.41 -4.42
CA ASP A 237 -4.78 8.65 -5.01
C ASP A 237 -5.88 9.38 -5.82
N PRO A 238 -6.13 10.68 -5.60
CA PRO A 238 -7.15 11.44 -6.32
C PRO A 238 -6.82 11.74 -7.79
N VAL A 239 -5.55 11.84 -8.17
CA VAL A 239 -5.11 11.96 -9.57
C VAL A 239 -5.32 10.63 -10.28
N VAL A 240 -4.92 9.51 -9.67
CA VAL A 240 -5.15 8.17 -10.23
C VAL A 240 -6.64 7.90 -10.43
N ALA A 241 -7.49 8.26 -9.46
CA ALA A 241 -8.93 8.15 -9.60
C ALA A 241 -9.47 8.92 -10.83
N GLN A 242 -8.97 10.12 -11.10
CA GLN A 242 -9.35 10.89 -12.30
C GLN A 242 -8.90 10.21 -13.59
N ILE A 243 -7.70 9.61 -13.60
CA ILE A 243 -7.22 8.81 -14.75
C ILE A 243 -8.15 7.61 -14.98
N VAL A 244 -8.53 6.89 -13.91
CA VAL A 244 -9.47 5.77 -13.99
C VAL A 244 -10.82 6.22 -14.57
N PHE A 245 -11.39 7.33 -14.09
CA PHE A 245 -12.67 7.83 -14.62
C PHE A 245 -12.60 8.14 -16.12
N ASN A 246 -11.53 8.80 -16.55
CA ASN A 246 -11.32 9.10 -17.97
C ASN A 246 -11.12 7.84 -18.82
N ALA A 247 -10.49 6.80 -18.27
CA ALA A 247 -10.26 5.55 -18.98
C ALA A 247 -11.53 4.71 -19.12
N LEU A 248 -12.43 4.77 -18.14
CA LEU A 248 -13.73 4.07 -18.17
C LEU A 248 -14.78 4.79 -19.03
N ASP A 249 -14.59 6.08 -19.34
CA ASP A 249 -15.47 6.86 -20.23
C ASP A 249 -14.67 7.65 -21.28
N PRO A 250 -14.06 6.96 -22.27
CA PRO A 250 -13.18 7.60 -23.25
C PRO A 250 -13.80 8.76 -24.05
N PRO A 251 -15.10 8.74 -24.43
CA PRO A 251 -15.73 9.86 -25.11
C PRO A 251 -15.89 11.14 -24.25
N HIS A 252 -15.92 11.02 -22.92
CA HIS A 252 -16.20 12.14 -22.01
C HIS A 252 -15.06 12.41 -21.02
N GLN A 253 -13.83 12.47 -21.53
CA GLN A 253 -12.65 12.74 -20.69
C GLN A 253 -12.65 14.17 -20.13
N HIS A 254 -12.30 14.30 -18.86
CA HIS A 254 -12.11 15.58 -18.18
C HIS A 254 -10.63 15.91 -18.00
N SER A 255 -10.31 17.21 -17.86
CA SER A 255 -8.96 17.62 -17.49
C SER A 255 -8.63 17.14 -16.08
N ILE A 256 -7.41 16.61 -15.91
CA ILE A 256 -6.94 16.10 -14.62
C ILE A 256 -6.42 17.27 -13.78
N SER A 257 -6.94 17.40 -12.57
CA SER A 257 -6.49 18.40 -11.59
C SER A 257 -5.46 17.81 -10.62
N CYS A 258 -4.28 18.41 -10.58
CA CYS A 258 -3.24 18.12 -9.60
C CYS A 258 -3.40 18.90 -8.28
N VAL A 259 -4.51 19.65 -8.11
CA VAL A 259 -4.74 20.52 -6.94
C VAL A 259 -5.01 19.66 -5.70
N GLY A 260 -4.36 20.00 -4.58
CA GLY A 260 -4.46 19.27 -3.31
C GLY A 260 -3.28 18.32 -3.04
N LEU A 261 -2.40 18.12 -4.03
CA LEU A 261 -1.08 17.53 -3.82
C LEU A 261 -0.16 18.53 -3.11
N PRO A 262 0.73 18.11 -2.20
CA PRO A 262 1.68 19.02 -1.58
C PRO A 262 2.57 19.62 -2.68
N ALA A 263 2.41 20.92 -2.94
CA ALA A 263 3.28 21.64 -3.86
C ALA A 263 4.74 21.51 -3.41
N ALA A 264 5.63 21.16 -4.34
CA ALA A 264 7.06 21.25 -4.11
C ALA A 264 7.42 22.73 -3.85
N ALA A 265 7.64 23.10 -2.59
CA ALA A 265 7.96 24.47 -2.22
C ALA A 265 9.40 24.85 -2.64
N PRO A 266 9.63 26.02 -3.27
CA PRO A 266 10.97 26.55 -3.51
C PRO A 266 11.59 27.10 -2.21
N PRO A 267 12.93 27.24 -2.10
CA PRO A 267 13.58 27.68 -0.88
C PRO A 267 13.53 29.20 -0.77
N SER A 268 12.77 29.71 0.19
CA SER A 268 12.93 31.05 0.76
C SER A 268 12.52 30.92 2.24
N GLY A 269 13.12 31.57 3.23
CA GLY A 269 13.86 32.81 3.29
C GLY A 269 13.54 33.31 4.70
N SER A 270 14.56 33.53 5.51
CA SER A 270 14.47 33.89 6.92
C SER A 270 13.85 35.28 7.13
N GLY A 271 12.87 35.40 8.04
CA GLY A 271 12.39 36.67 8.59
C GLY A 271 11.38 36.48 9.74
N PRO A 272 11.31 37.38 10.75
CA PRO A 272 11.08 37.00 12.15
C PRO A 272 9.65 37.20 12.67
N ALA A 273 9.42 36.64 13.86
CA ALA A 273 8.15 36.56 14.59
C ALA A 273 7.84 37.77 15.48
N ALA A 274 6.54 38.03 15.73
CA ALA A 274 5.95 38.61 16.94
C ALA A 274 4.39 38.51 16.88
N PRO A 275 3.62 38.83 17.94
CA PRO A 275 3.54 38.11 19.21
C PRO A 275 2.10 37.67 19.58
N SER A 276 2.02 36.98 20.73
CA SER A 276 0.86 36.40 21.40
C SER A 276 -0.18 37.40 21.93
N GLY A 277 -1.46 37.08 21.79
CA GLY A 277 -2.58 37.62 22.58
C GLY A 277 -3.48 36.49 23.09
N GLY A 278 -3.81 36.52 24.39
CA GLY A 278 -4.48 35.43 25.11
C GLY A 278 -5.96 35.64 25.42
N GLY A 279 -6.60 34.51 25.80
CA GLY A 279 -7.88 34.40 26.52
C GLY A 279 -9.02 33.74 25.72
N PRO A 280 -9.99 33.01 26.33
CA PRO A 280 -10.10 32.48 27.69
C PRO A 280 -10.29 30.94 27.77
N ALA A 281 -10.48 30.45 29.00
CA ALA A 281 -10.38 29.09 29.48
C ALA A 281 -11.35 28.05 28.87
N ALA A 282 -10.85 26.82 28.85
CA ALA A 282 -11.38 25.67 28.14
C ALA A 282 -12.54 24.97 28.86
N SER A 283 -13.61 24.71 28.10
CA SER A 283 -14.52 23.60 28.38
C SER A 283 -13.80 22.27 28.16
N SER A 284 -13.80 21.43 29.20
CA SER A 284 -13.11 20.14 29.25
C SER A 284 -13.91 19.05 28.55
N HIS A 285 -13.98 19.12 27.22
CA HIS A 285 -14.20 17.92 26.39
C HIS A 285 -12.85 17.47 25.85
N PRO A 286 -12.51 16.16 25.85
CA PRO A 286 -11.25 15.70 25.27
C PRO A 286 -11.22 16.12 23.79
N ARG A 287 -10.44 17.16 23.49
CA ARG A 287 -10.27 17.68 22.13
C ARG A 287 -9.75 16.54 21.25
N ARG A 288 -10.61 16.04 20.37
CA ARG A 288 -10.21 15.06 19.35
C ARG A 288 -9.17 15.73 18.46
N PHE A 289 -8.05 15.05 18.22
CA PHE A 289 -6.94 15.60 17.44
C PHE A 289 -7.30 15.64 15.96
N ALA A 290 -7.56 16.84 15.41
CA ALA A 290 -7.63 17.04 13.97
C ALA A 290 -6.20 17.08 13.41
N CYS A 291 -5.94 16.37 12.31
CA CYS A 291 -4.60 16.04 11.83
C CYS A 291 -3.78 17.19 11.24
N ALA A 292 -4.06 18.44 11.61
CA ALA A 292 -3.29 19.63 11.25
C ALA A 292 -2.95 20.50 12.47
N ARG A 293 -1.79 20.22 13.07
CA ARG A 293 -0.75 21.16 13.58
C ARG A 293 0.37 20.35 14.22
N PRO A 294 1.35 19.88 13.44
CA PRO A 294 2.50 19.15 13.98
C PRO A 294 3.39 20.13 14.73
N SER A 295 3.57 19.93 16.04
CA SER A 295 4.38 20.81 16.90
C SER A 295 5.90 20.66 16.73
N GLY A 296 6.34 19.84 15.77
CA GLY A 296 7.75 19.59 15.47
C GLY A 296 8.52 18.78 16.52
N ARG A 297 7.86 18.15 17.51
CA ARG A 297 8.54 17.45 18.61
C ARG A 297 8.14 15.98 18.73
N LEU A 298 9.02 15.08 18.27
CA LEU A 298 9.18 13.78 18.94
C LEU A 298 10.08 14.01 20.16
N ALA A 299 9.53 13.90 21.37
CA ALA A 299 10.30 14.07 22.60
C ALA A 299 9.93 12.98 23.62
N GLY A 300 10.96 12.34 24.18
CA GLY A 300 10.77 11.27 25.17
C GLY A 300 9.94 10.13 24.61
N ARG A 301 8.77 9.88 25.20
CA ARG A 301 7.89 8.74 24.88
C ARG A 301 6.69 9.11 23.98
N SER A 302 6.65 10.31 23.41
CA SER A 302 5.47 10.77 22.66
C SER A 302 5.76 11.13 21.20
N LEU A 303 4.83 10.74 20.33
CA LEU A 303 4.73 11.11 18.91
C LEU A 303 3.32 11.67 18.70
N GLY A 304 3.21 13.00 18.59
CA GLY A 304 1.92 13.67 18.57
C GLY A 304 1.08 13.32 19.81
N PRO A 305 -0.21 12.93 19.66
CA PRO A 305 -1.06 12.57 20.79
C PRO A 305 -0.81 11.14 21.32
N VAL A 306 0.09 10.38 20.70
CA VAL A 306 0.42 8.99 21.08
C VAL A 306 1.58 9.00 22.07
N THR A 307 1.42 8.31 23.20
CA THR A 307 2.50 8.07 24.16
C THR A 307 2.73 6.58 24.33
N LEU A 308 3.98 6.13 24.26
CA LEU A 308 4.35 4.73 24.51
C LEU A 308 3.90 4.29 25.91
N GLY A 309 3.13 3.22 25.99
CA GLY A 309 2.49 2.71 27.21
C GLY A 309 1.01 3.06 27.35
N MET A 310 0.46 3.91 26.48
CA MET A 310 -0.97 4.21 26.42
C MET A 310 -1.75 2.99 25.94
N ARG A 311 -2.92 2.69 26.55
CA ARG A 311 -3.79 1.60 26.10
C ARG A 311 -4.40 1.91 24.73
N ARG A 312 -4.64 0.87 23.91
CA ARG A 312 -5.12 0.98 22.52
C ARG A 312 -6.43 1.77 22.37
N ASP A 313 -7.40 1.50 23.24
CA ASP A 313 -8.67 2.23 23.34
C ASP A 313 -8.44 3.73 23.57
N ARG A 314 -7.52 4.07 24.48
CA ARG A 314 -7.19 5.47 24.77
C ARG A 314 -6.46 6.14 23.62
N VAL A 315 -5.57 5.44 22.92
CA VAL A 315 -4.96 5.96 21.68
C VAL A 315 -6.06 6.27 20.65
N ARG A 316 -6.98 5.33 20.40
CA ARG A 316 -8.08 5.53 19.44
C ARG A 316 -8.98 6.70 19.81
N SER A 317 -9.28 6.88 21.09
CA SER A 317 -10.10 8.03 21.56
C SER A 317 -9.48 9.40 21.28
N ARG A 318 -8.15 9.47 21.07
CA ARG A 318 -7.45 10.73 20.77
C ARG A 318 -7.64 11.18 19.32
N PHE A 319 -8.05 10.30 18.43
CA PHE A 319 -8.20 10.59 17.01
C PHE A 319 -9.67 10.49 16.58
N PRO A 320 -10.09 11.29 15.59
CA PRO A 320 -11.45 11.24 15.07
C PRO A 320 -11.73 9.97 14.27
N ARG A 321 -10.71 9.40 13.63
CA ARG A 321 -10.79 8.16 12.84
C ARG A 321 -9.51 7.34 13.03
N SER A 322 -9.66 6.03 12.97
CA SER A 322 -8.57 5.06 13.01
C SER A 322 -8.86 3.92 12.05
N SER A 323 -7.85 3.42 11.34
CA SER A 323 -7.94 2.19 10.55
C SER A 323 -6.89 1.20 11.03
N THR A 324 -7.13 -0.10 10.89
CA THR A 324 -6.08 -1.11 11.11
C THR A 324 -5.31 -1.45 9.83
N ARG A 325 -5.81 -1.05 8.64
CA ARG A 325 -5.26 -1.46 7.31
C ARG A 325 -4.84 -2.93 7.30
N GLY A 326 -5.80 -3.82 7.57
CA GLY A 326 -5.54 -5.28 7.71
C GLY A 326 -4.73 -5.73 8.93
N ARG A 327 -3.95 -4.87 9.58
CA ARG A 327 -2.97 -5.25 10.59
C ARG A 327 -3.55 -5.28 12.01
N ARG A 328 -3.84 -6.48 12.52
CA ARG A 328 -4.48 -6.69 13.84
C ARG A 328 -3.79 -5.97 15.01
N TYR A 329 -2.46 -5.87 14.97
CA TYR A 329 -1.65 -5.28 16.04
C TYR A 329 -1.09 -3.89 15.70
N MET A 330 -1.68 -3.23 14.71
CA MET A 330 -1.32 -1.86 14.35
C MET A 330 -2.58 -1.02 14.14
N ASP A 331 -2.52 0.25 14.53
CA ASP A 331 -3.53 1.24 14.19
C ASP A 331 -2.89 2.36 13.37
N PHE A 332 -3.61 2.88 12.40
CA PHE A 332 -3.24 3.97 11.53
C PHE A 332 -4.21 5.13 11.75
N PHE A 333 -3.65 6.32 11.95
CA PHE A 333 -4.38 7.54 12.22
C PHE A 333 -3.94 8.62 11.23
N CYS A 334 -4.77 9.64 11.00
CA CYS A 334 -4.49 10.73 10.05
C CYS A 334 -4.29 10.26 8.61
N LEU A 335 -5.31 9.63 8.03
CA LEU A 335 -5.24 8.79 6.82
C LEU A 335 -5.14 9.53 5.47
N THR A 336 -4.58 10.75 5.40
CA THR A 336 -4.36 11.47 4.13
C THR A 336 -3.17 12.45 4.24
N PRO A 337 -2.17 12.43 3.34
CA PRO A 337 -1.65 11.27 2.58
C PRO A 337 -0.71 10.38 3.44
N ILE A 338 -0.17 10.90 4.55
CA ILE A 338 0.81 10.23 5.40
C ILE A 338 0.46 10.41 6.89
N GLY A 339 0.21 9.29 7.57
CA GLY A 339 -0.37 9.25 8.92
C GLY A 339 0.59 8.88 10.05
N ILE A 340 0.02 8.60 11.23
CA ILE A 340 0.73 8.00 12.37
C ILE A 340 0.32 6.52 12.44
N ARG A 341 1.29 5.61 12.43
CA ARG A 341 1.05 4.20 12.71
C ARG A 341 1.54 3.83 14.11
N VAL A 342 0.72 3.09 14.85
CA VAL A 342 0.94 2.73 16.26
C VAL A 342 0.88 1.22 16.41
N GLY A 343 1.98 0.62 16.85
CA GLY A 343 2.10 -0.82 17.06
C GLY A 343 1.81 -1.23 18.50
N TYR A 344 1.15 -2.39 18.65
CA TYR A 344 0.82 -3.04 19.90
C TYR A 344 1.43 -4.45 19.92
N PRO A 345 1.82 -5.03 21.07
CA PRO A 345 2.42 -6.36 21.08
C PRO A 345 1.48 -7.45 20.56
N SER A 346 1.93 -8.21 19.56
CA SER A 346 1.26 -9.44 19.13
C SER A 346 1.40 -10.55 20.17
N PRO A 347 0.57 -11.61 20.15
CA PRO A 347 0.75 -12.79 20.97
C PRO A 347 2.16 -13.35 20.83
N MET A 348 2.69 -13.48 19.61
CA MET A 348 4.06 -13.96 19.38
C MET A 348 5.10 -13.10 20.11
N LEU A 349 4.99 -11.77 20.04
CA LEU A 349 5.88 -10.88 20.77
C LEU A 349 5.71 -11.04 22.28
N LEU A 350 4.48 -11.13 22.78
CA LEU A 350 4.18 -11.31 24.21
C LEU A 350 4.74 -12.64 24.75
N HIS A 351 4.65 -13.74 24.01
CA HIS A 351 5.22 -15.04 24.42
C HIS A 351 6.74 -15.00 24.58
N SER A 352 7.43 -14.09 23.88
CA SER A 352 8.87 -13.92 24.02
C SER A 352 9.31 -13.11 25.25
N LEU A 353 8.35 -12.62 26.05
CA LEU A 353 8.58 -11.72 27.19
C LEU A 353 8.31 -12.41 28.53
N SER A 354 9.04 -11.98 29.57
CA SER A 354 8.76 -12.41 30.95
C SER A 354 7.35 -11.97 31.40
N ARG A 355 6.80 -12.61 32.44
CA ARG A 355 5.49 -12.24 32.99
C ARG A 355 5.43 -10.76 33.42
N ALA A 356 6.50 -10.25 34.06
CA ALA A 356 6.61 -8.85 34.43
C ALA A 356 6.64 -7.92 33.20
N GLN A 357 7.41 -8.27 32.17
CA GLN A 357 7.47 -7.50 30.92
C GLN A 357 6.12 -7.47 30.21
N ARG A 358 5.41 -8.61 30.12
CA ARG A 358 4.07 -8.70 29.53
C ARG A 358 3.09 -7.74 30.22
N GLY A 359 3.05 -7.73 31.55
CA GLY A 359 2.16 -6.85 32.33
C GLY A 359 2.36 -5.36 32.03
N HIS A 360 3.56 -4.96 31.62
CA HIS A 360 3.88 -3.58 31.28
C HIS A 360 3.52 -3.16 29.85
N VAL A 361 3.35 -4.09 28.91
CA VAL A 361 3.22 -3.76 27.48
C VAL A 361 1.94 -4.30 26.83
N GLN A 362 1.29 -5.30 27.43
CA GLN A 362 0.08 -5.90 26.87
C GLN A 362 -1.03 -4.87 26.67
N GLY A 363 -1.58 -4.82 25.45
CA GLY A 363 -2.64 -3.89 25.07
C GLY A 363 -2.23 -2.41 25.02
N ARG A 364 -0.93 -2.11 25.09
CA ARG A 364 -0.39 -0.75 25.14
C ARG A 364 0.49 -0.44 23.94
N ALA A 365 0.52 0.82 23.52
CA ALA A 365 1.35 1.29 22.41
C ALA A 365 2.83 1.06 22.74
N VAL A 366 3.53 0.34 21.87
CA VAL A 366 4.97 0.03 22.02
C VAL A 366 5.83 0.55 20.87
N LEU A 367 5.19 0.98 19.79
CA LEU A 367 5.80 1.60 18.62
C LEU A 367 4.90 2.72 18.13
N ALA A 368 5.47 3.85 17.73
CA ALA A 368 4.78 4.89 16.98
C ALA A 368 5.71 5.42 15.88
N LEU A 369 5.24 5.45 14.64
CA LEU A 369 5.99 5.87 13.45
C LEU A 369 5.16 6.80 12.58
N THR A 370 5.84 7.63 11.80
CA THR A 370 5.22 8.47 10.78
C THR A 370 6.20 8.81 9.67
N ALA A 371 5.72 8.81 8.43
CA ALA A 371 6.43 9.39 7.29
C ALA A 371 6.10 10.89 7.10
N ASN A 372 5.29 11.49 7.99
CA ASN A 372 4.86 12.87 7.84
C ASN A 372 6.04 13.83 8.12
N PRO A 373 6.43 14.68 7.15
CA PRO A 373 7.66 15.48 7.21
C PRO A 373 7.63 16.56 8.30
N HIS A 374 6.48 16.87 8.87
CA HIS A 374 6.38 17.82 9.96
C HIS A 374 6.80 17.26 11.32
N TYR A 375 6.94 15.93 11.44
CA TYR A 375 7.50 15.31 12.64
C TYR A 375 9.02 15.16 12.50
N ALA A 376 9.74 15.48 13.57
CA ALA A 376 11.19 15.38 13.60
C ALA A 376 11.67 14.61 14.83
N LEU A 377 12.45 13.56 14.62
CA LEU A 377 13.18 12.85 15.67
C LEU A 377 14.54 13.52 15.85
N ARG A 378 14.71 14.28 16.94
CA ARG A 378 15.95 15.05 17.21
C ARG A 378 16.36 15.97 16.04
N GLY A 379 15.35 16.59 15.41
CA GLY A 379 15.54 17.48 14.25
C GLY A 379 15.63 16.78 12.90
N ILE A 380 15.47 15.45 12.84
CA ILE A 380 15.55 14.67 11.61
C ILE A 380 14.16 14.27 11.17
N ARG A 381 13.82 14.60 9.94
CA ARG A 381 12.52 14.40 9.32
C ARG A 381 12.57 13.27 8.29
N PRO A 382 11.43 12.64 7.98
CA PRO A 382 11.25 11.87 6.75
C PRO A 382 11.82 12.59 5.52
N GLY A 383 12.43 11.84 4.60
CA GLY A 383 13.16 12.31 3.41
C GLY A 383 14.66 12.56 3.62
N ALA A 384 15.13 12.70 4.87
CA ALA A 384 16.53 12.96 5.16
C ALA A 384 17.44 11.76 4.77
N ARG A 385 18.63 12.05 4.21
CA ARG A 385 19.64 11.04 3.90
C ARG A 385 20.29 10.52 5.19
N LEU A 386 20.24 9.20 5.40
CA LEU A 386 20.80 8.55 6.59
C LEU A 386 22.29 8.90 6.79
N ALA A 387 23.08 8.88 5.70
CA ALA A 387 24.51 9.17 5.74
C ALA A 387 24.82 10.57 6.31
N LYS A 388 23.96 11.57 6.08
CA LYS A 388 24.15 12.93 6.60
C LYS A 388 23.87 13.05 8.10
N VAL A 389 23.09 12.14 8.66
CA VAL A 389 22.60 12.23 10.05
C VAL A 389 23.12 11.12 10.97
N ALA A 390 23.71 10.07 10.41
CA ALA A 390 24.15 8.87 11.15
C ALA A 390 25.14 9.18 12.27
N ARG A 391 26.13 10.05 12.00
CA ARG A 391 27.13 10.48 12.99
C ARG A 391 26.49 11.25 14.13
N ARG A 392 25.62 12.22 13.82
CA ARG A 392 24.91 13.05 14.81
C ARG A 392 24.01 12.22 15.72
N LEU A 393 23.36 11.19 15.16
CA LEU A 393 22.49 10.30 15.90
C LEU A 393 23.21 9.11 16.57
N ARG A 394 24.52 8.96 16.37
CA ARG A 394 25.29 7.79 16.83
C ARG A 394 24.57 6.48 16.47
N ILE A 395 24.17 6.36 15.20
CA ILE A 395 23.41 5.22 14.71
C ILE A 395 24.29 3.96 14.74
N GLY A 396 23.81 2.92 15.42
CA GLY A 396 24.47 1.60 15.43
C GLY A 396 24.13 0.77 14.19
N LYS A 397 24.59 -0.49 14.17
CA LYS A 397 24.30 -1.43 13.05
C LYS A 397 22.80 -1.57 12.82
N GLY A 398 22.36 -1.34 11.59
CA GLY A 398 20.96 -1.45 11.18
C GLY A 398 20.41 -2.88 11.29
N PHE A 399 19.11 -3.00 11.22
CA PHE A 399 18.36 -4.25 11.16
C PHE A 399 17.69 -4.32 9.79
N HIS A 400 18.09 -5.27 8.96
CA HIS A 400 17.41 -5.52 7.69
C HIS A 400 16.16 -6.36 7.98
N ILE A 401 14.98 -5.78 7.80
CA ILE A 401 13.69 -6.41 8.15
C ILE A 401 12.65 -6.06 7.09
N GLY A 402 12.15 -7.10 6.41
CA GLY A 402 11.36 -6.93 5.19
C GLY A 402 12.15 -6.12 4.17
N LEU A 403 11.48 -5.15 3.56
CA LEU A 403 11.99 -4.30 2.49
C LEU A 403 12.92 -3.16 2.95
N ASN A 404 13.16 -3.06 4.27
CA ASN A 404 13.67 -1.83 4.86
C ASN A 404 14.79 -2.05 5.86
N TRP A 405 15.67 -1.06 5.94
CA TRP A 405 16.64 -0.95 7.01
C TRP A 405 16.05 -0.17 8.17
N TRP A 406 16.02 -0.81 9.32
CA TRP A 406 15.61 -0.19 10.56
C TRP A 406 16.82 0.19 11.40
N TYR A 407 16.81 1.39 11.95
CA TYR A 407 17.86 1.87 12.83
C TYR A 407 17.28 2.34 14.15
N LEU A 408 18.01 2.03 15.22
CA LEU A 408 17.66 2.45 16.57
C LEU A 408 18.69 3.46 17.06
N THR A 409 18.21 4.57 17.63
CA THR A 409 19.04 5.61 18.23
C THR A 409 18.57 5.97 19.64
N SER A 410 19.42 6.65 20.40
CA SER A 410 19.08 7.15 21.73
C SER A 410 18.03 8.27 21.66
N ASN A 411 17.00 8.16 22.51
CA ASN A 411 15.94 9.16 22.61
C ASN A 411 15.42 9.34 24.05
N GLY A 412 16.33 9.55 25.00
CA GLY A 412 15.97 9.79 26.41
C GLY A 412 15.31 8.57 27.04
N THR A 413 14.02 8.61 27.35
CA THR A 413 13.25 7.53 28.01
C THR A 413 12.60 6.54 27.03
N SER A 414 12.79 6.74 25.71
CA SER A 414 12.41 5.81 24.64
C SER A 414 13.60 5.50 23.72
N ARG A 415 13.38 4.63 22.73
CA ARG A 415 14.32 4.41 21.63
C ARG A 415 13.81 5.15 20.39
N GLY A 416 14.66 5.95 19.75
CA GLY A 416 14.33 6.54 18.46
C GLY A 416 14.41 5.48 17.37
N VAL A 417 13.50 5.52 16.42
CA VAL A 417 13.38 4.56 15.32
C VAL A 417 13.46 5.32 14.00
N LEU A 418 14.26 4.81 13.07
CA LEU A 418 14.29 5.25 11.68
C LEU A 418 14.04 4.03 10.80
N LYS A 419 13.06 4.13 9.90
CA LYS A 419 12.87 3.19 8.80
C LYS A 419 13.47 3.83 7.55
N VAL A 420 14.36 3.11 6.88
CA VAL A 420 15.21 3.64 5.81
C VAL A 420 15.12 2.72 4.61
N SER A 421 14.84 3.32 3.45
CA SER A 421 14.93 2.69 2.14
C SER A 421 15.87 3.49 1.25
N HIS A 422 16.71 2.81 0.47
CA HIS A 422 17.69 3.43 -0.43
C HIS A 422 18.51 4.57 0.20
N GLY A 423 18.88 4.43 1.48
CA GLY A 423 19.64 5.44 2.23
C GLY A 423 18.86 6.71 2.61
N ARG A 424 17.55 6.77 2.37
CA ARG A 424 16.64 7.83 2.79
C ARG A 424 15.72 7.36 3.90
N ILE A 425 15.51 8.22 4.88
CA ILE A 425 14.62 7.95 6.02
C ILE A 425 13.19 8.10 5.53
N GLU A 426 12.44 7.00 5.41
CA GLU A 426 11.02 7.02 5.06
C GLU A 426 10.16 7.40 6.26
N GLU A 427 10.44 6.79 7.42
CA GLU A 427 9.69 7.05 8.64
C GLU A 427 10.61 7.36 9.81
N VAL A 428 10.13 8.24 10.68
CA VAL A 428 10.73 8.51 11.98
C VAL A 428 9.75 8.12 13.09
N GLY A 429 10.27 7.70 14.24
CA GLY A 429 9.41 7.32 15.34
C GLY A 429 10.11 6.99 16.63
N ILE A 430 9.36 6.34 17.51
CA ILE A 430 9.78 5.94 18.85
C ILE A 430 9.30 4.53 19.18
N ALA A 431 10.11 3.81 19.95
CA ALA A 431 9.84 2.46 20.44
C ALA A 431 10.11 2.34 21.94
N ASP A 432 9.42 1.40 22.58
CA ASP A 432 9.63 1.10 23.99
C ASP A 432 11.03 0.52 24.22
N LYS A 433 11.78 1.14 25.16
CA LYS A 433 13.15 0.73 25.49
C LYS A 433 13.26 -0.70 25.97
N ARG A 434 12.23 -1.22 26.66
CA ARG A 434 12.24 -2.59 27.21
C ARG A 434 12.24 -3.64 26.11
N LEU A 435 11.65 -3.31 24.97
CA LEU A 435 11.57 -4.16 23.77
C LEU A 435 12.72 -3.88 22.79
N THR A 436 13.65 -3.00 23.16
CA THR A 436 14.82 -2.62 22.35
C THR A 436 16.08 -2.53 23.23
N SER A 437 16.16 -3.39 24.26
CA SER A 437 17.24 -3.39 25.25
C SER A 437 18.55 -3.91 24.68
N ASN A 438 18.49 -4.93 23.82
CA ASN A 438 19.62 -5.48 23.09
C ASN A 438 19.22 -5.84 21.65
N ARG A 439 20.21 -6.19 20.82
CA ARG A 439 20.01 -6.47 19.40
C ARG A 439 19.04 -7.63 19.12
N ARG A 440 19.11 -8.71 19.89
CA ARG A 440 18.23 -9.89 19.70
C ARG A 440 16.78 -9.56 20.03
N VAL A 441 16.54 -8.83 21.12
CA VAL A 441 15.19 -8.38 21.52
C VAL A 441 14.65 -7.36 20.53
N ALA A 442 15.48 -6.39 20.12
CA ALA A 442 15.12 -5.39 19.11
C ALA A 442 14.73 -6.02 17.76
N MET A 443 15.48 -7.04 17.30
CA MET A 443 15.15 -7.75 16.06
C MET A 443 13.76 -8.38 16.11
N ARG A 444 13.42 -9.12 17.17
CA ARG A 444 12.10 -9.74 17.32
C ARG A 444 10.99 -8.70 17.43
N PHE A 445 11.24 -7.63 18.18
CA PHE A 445 10.31 -6.52 18.33
C PHE A 445 10.02 -5.87 16.97
N LEU A 446 11.04 -5.46 16.22
CA LEU A 446 10.88 -4.78 14.94
C LEU A 446 10.23 -5.69 13.88
N LYS A 447 10.58 -6.99 13.83
CA LYS A 447 9.91 -8.00 12.97
C LYS A 447 8.40 -8.08 13.20
N SER A 448 7.92 -7.77 14.40
CA SER A 448 6.48 -7.82 14.71
C SER A 448 5.69 -6.67 14.08
N PHE A 449 6.36 -5.68 13.47
CA PHE A 449 5.77 -4.45 12.93
C PHE A 449 6.28 -4.06 11.54
N ALA A 450 7.16 -4.87 10.97
CA ALA A 450 7.63 -4.70 9.59
C ALA A 450 6.49 -4.96 8.61
#